data_AF-A0A4Q3V959-F1
#
_entry.id   AF-A0A4Q3V959-F1
#
_cell.length_a   1.000
_cell.length_b   1.000
_cell.length_c   1.000
_cell.angle_alpha   90.00
_cell.angle_beta   90.00
_cell.angle_gamma   90.00
#
_symmetry.space_group_name_H-M   'P 1'
#
loop_
_entity.id
_entity.type
_entity.pdbx_description
1 polymer ?
#
loop_
_entity_poly.entity_id
_entity_poly.type
_entity_poly.pdbx_seq_one_letter_code
_entity_poly.pdbx_strand_id
1 'polypeptide(L)'
;MTDGGDGFSYDHAAWIEPTLSGPKGTLKLTDRNWRSAKAGWGRVQMNRTADDKPLTLKGAPIAGIGTHSVSIIEFDVPAGYDTFRARGVMTSGNEGKGSVEFAVLTEAAEGGASGHRTVSVPFAELGISGSVRVRDIWKKEDMGVFAGSFSQDLPAHGAGLYRVSPKPSR
;
A
#
# COMPACT_ATOMS: atom_id res chain seq x y z
N MET A 1 1.70 -1.33 -7.11
CA MET A 1 2.81 -1.02 -8.04
C MET A 1 3.59 0.13 -7.44
N THR A 2 4.88 -0.05 -7.22
CA THR A 2 5.77 0.98 -6.65
C THR A 2 6.60 1.60 -7.78
N ASP A 3 7.33 2.67 -7.45
CA ASP A 3 8.17 3.46 -8.35
C ASP A 3 9.59 2.89 -8.53
N GLY A 4 9.83 1.62 -8.17
CA GLY A 4 11.12 0.96 -8.38
C GLY A 4 12.33 1.58 -7.65
N GLY A 5 12.13 2.62 -6.82
CA GLY A 5 13.16 3.27 -6.02
C GLY A 5 13.86 4.48 -6.66
N ASP A 6 13.49 4.93 -7.86
CA ASP A 6 14.07 6.11 -8.53
C ASP A 6 13.10 7.29 -8.73
N GLY A 7 11.88 7.18 -8.16
CA GLY A 7 10.82 8.16 -8.26
C GLY A 7 9.89 7.89 -9.43
N PHE A 8 8.64 8.35 -9.35
CA PHE A 8 7.57 7.79 -10.18
C PHE A 8 7.48 8.28 -11.64
N SER A 9 8.50 8.97 -12.18
CA SER A 9 8.39 9.61 -13.50
C SER A 9 8.44 8.58 -14.64
N TYR A 10 7.49 8.65 -15.58
CA TYR A 10 7.36 7.72 -16.72
C TYR A 10 7.00 6.27 -16.32
N ASP A 11 6.46 6.04 -15.14
CA ASP A 11 6.11 4.69 -14.67
C ASP A 11 4.74 4.21 -15.16
N HIS A 12 4.50 4.38 -16.46
CA HIS A 12 3.26 3.93 -17.11
C HIS A 12 3.31 2.43 -17.38
N ALA A 13 2.43 1.68 -16.72
CA ALA A 13 2.34 0.25 -16.94
C ALA A 13 0.89 -0.24 -16.92
N ALA A 14 0.70 -1.52 -17.19
CA ALA A 14 -0.60 -2.16 -17.14
C ALA A 14 -0.50 -3.60 -16.63
N TRP A 15 -1.57 -4.05 -16.00
CA TRP A 15 -1.86 -5.46 -15.78
C TRP A 15 -2.71 -5.96 -16.95
N ILE A 16 -2.19 -6.87 -17.78
CA ILE A 16 -2.95 -7.44 -18.90
C ILE A 16 -3.43 -8.86 -18.58
N GLU A 17 -4.62 -9.17 -19.10
CA GLU A 17 -5.35 -10.41 -18.86
C GLU A 17 -5.44 -10.83 -17.37
N PRO A 18 -5.79 -9.91 -16.44
CA PRO A 18 -5.89 -10.25 -15.04
C PRO A 18 -7.11 -11.14 -14.78
N THR A 19 -6.87 -12.32 -14.22
CA THR A 19 -7.88 -13.34 -13.98
C THR A 19 -7.76 -13.94 -12.58
N LEU A 20 -8.90 -14.36 -12.06
CA LEU A 20 -9.01 -15.23 -10.89
C LEU A 20 -9.50 -16.61 -11.35
N SER A 21 -8.95 -17.67 -10.77
CA SER A 21 -9.44 -19.05 -10.98
C SER A 21 -9.65 -19.78 -9.67
N GLY A 22 -10.52 -20.79 -9.69
CA GLY A 22 -10.78 -21.69 -8.58
C GLY A 22 -11.95 -22.64 -8.90
N PRO A 23 -12.57 -23.27 -7.90
CA PRO A 23 -13.69 -24.20 -8.09
C PRO A 23 -14.90 -23.62 -8.84
N LYS A 24 -15.07 -22.29 -8.83
CA LYS A 24 -16.14 -21.59 -9.57
C LYS A 24 -15.78 -21.26 -11.03
N GLY A 25 -14.64 -21.73 -11.52
CA GLY A 25 -14.15 -21.45 -12.87
C GLY A 25 -13.24 -20.22 -12.92
N THR A 26 -13.19 -19.55 -14.07
CA THR A 26 -12.34 -18.37 -14.30
C THR A 26 -13.17 -17.10 -14.32
N LEU A 27 -12.71 -16.07 -13.62
CA LEU A 27 -13.28 -14.73 -13.59
C LEU A 27 -12.25 -13.72 -14.09
N LYS A 28 -12.65 -12.88 -15.04
CA LYS A 28 -11.82 -11.77 -15.54
C LYS A 28 -12.01 -10.55 -14.66
N LEU A 29 -10.92 -9.95 -14.18
CA LEU A 29 -11.02 -8.70 -13.41
C LEU A 29 -11.39 -7.51 -14.28
N THR A 30 -11.18 -7.60 -15.60
CA THR A 30 -11.57 -6.55 -16.55
C THR A 30 -13.07 -6.41 -16.75
N ASP A 31 -13.85 -7.39 -16.29
CA ASP A 31 -15.32 -7.40 -16.37
C ASP A 31 -15.95 -6.99 -15.03
N ARG A 32 -15.14 -6.44 -14.11
CA ARG A 32 -15.54 -6.07 -12.75
C ARG A 32 -15.21 -4.62 -12.47
N ASN A 33 -16.00 -4.02 -11.60
CA ASN A 33 -15.64 -2.77 -10.96
C ASN A 33 -14.68 -3.08 -9.81
N TRP A 34 -13.56 -2.36 -9.75
CA TRP A 34 -12.72 -2.34 -8.56
C TRP A 34 -13.48 -1.70 -7.40
N ARG A 35 -13.08 -2.05 -6.17
CA ARG A 35 -13.54 -1.39 -4.95
C ARG A 35 -12.88 -0.02 -4.78
N SER A 36 -11.58 0.05 -5.07
CA SER A 36 -10.78 1.28 -5.01
C SER A 36 -9.66 1.22 -6.05
N ALA A 37 -9.27 2.36 -6.60
CA ALA A 37 -8.14 2.45 -7.51
C ALA A 37 -7.49 3.83 -7.42
N LYS A 38 -6.17 3.85 -7.26
CA LYS A 38 -5.34 5.05 -7.21
C LYS A 38 -4.13 4.89 -8.11
N ALA A 39 -3.82 5.92 -8.88
CA ALA A 39 -2.58 6.07 -9.63
C ALA A 39 -1.83 7.32 -9.16
N GLY A 40 -0.49 7.30 -9.24
CA GLY A 40 0.33 8.46 -8.90
C GLY A 40 0.18 9.61 -9.90
N TRP A 41 -0.12 9.26 -11.17
CA TRP A 41 -0.41 10.20 -12.24
C TRP A 41 -1.54 9.67 -13.14
N GLY A 42 -2.34 10.56 -13.70
CA GLY A 42 -3.46 10.20 -14.56
C GLY A 42 -4.57 9.47 -13.81
N ARG A 43 -5.17 8.46 -14.44
CA ARG A 43 -6.23 7.62 -13.84
C ARG A 43 -5.94 6.15 -14.08
N VAL A 44 -6.39 5.30 -13.17
CA VAL A 44 -6.48 3.85 -13.42
C VAL A 44 -7.62 3.64 -14.42
N GLN A 45 -7.35 2.91 -15.51
CA GLN A 45 -8.32 2.75 -16.60
C GLN A 45 -8.46 1.31 -17.07
N MET A 46 -9.68 0.92 -17.43
CA MET A 46 -9.98 -0.38 -18.00
C MET A 46 -9.73 -0.38 -19.51
N ASN A 47 -8.98 -1.37 -20.01
CA ASN A 47 -8.61 -1.57 -21.42
C ASN A 47 -7.91 -0.37 -22.08
N ARG A 48 -7.37 0.52 -21.25
CA ARG A 48 -6.68 1.75 -21.66
C ARG A 48 -5.48 1.99 -20.77
N THR A 49 -4.52 2.76 -21.27
CA THR A 49 -3.35 3.23 -20.54
C THR A 49 -3.71 4.37 -19.57
N ALA A 50 -2.80 4.73 -18.66
CA ALA A 50 -3.03 5.82 -17.71
C ALA A 50 -3.26 7.20 -18.37
N ASP A 51 -2.70 7.41 -19.57
CA ASP A 51 -2.86 8.59 -20.44
C ASP A 51 -4.02 8.44 -21.45
N ASP A 52 -4.97 7.54 -21.20
CA ASP A 52 -6.20 7.41 -21.97
C ASP A 52 -6.01 6.97 -23.42
N LYS A 53 -5.06 6.08 -23.70
CA LYS A 53 -4.91 5.43 -25.01
C LYS A 53 -5.38 3.98 -24.96
N PRO A 54 -5.87 3.39 -26.07
CA PRO A 54 -6.21 1.97 -26.12
C PRO A 54 -5.03 1.08 -25.71
N LEU A 55 -5.29 0.10 -24.85
CA LEU A 55 -4.27 -0.85 -24.44
C LEU A 55 -4.05 -1.87 -25.57
N THR A 56 -2.80 -2.01 -26.02
CA THR A 56 -2.43 -2.95 -27.08
C THR A 56 -1.20 -3.76 -26.70
N LEU A 57 -1.12 -4.99 -27.21
CA LEU A 57 0.06 -5.83 -27.13
C LEU A 57 0.44 -6.25 -28.55
N LYS A 58 1.66 -5.87 -28.99
CA LYS A 58 2.13 -6.10 -30.38
C LYS A 58 1.15 -5.57 -31.44
N GLY A 59 0.52 -4.43 -31.17
CA GLY A 59 -0.42 -3.76 -32.08
C GLY A 59 -1.86 -4.27 -32.06
N ALA A 60 -2.16 -5.36 -31.35
CA ALA A 60 -3.52 -5.85 -31.18
C ALA A 60 -4.15 -5.34 -29.88
N PRO A 61 -5.45 -4.99 -29.85
CA PRO A 61 -6.15 -4.66 -28.61
C PRO A 61 -6.05 -5.78 -27.58
N ILE A 62 -5.82 -5.43 -26.32
CA ILE A 62 -5.71 -6.41 -25.23
C ILE A 62 -6.48 -5.95 -24.00
N ALA A 63 -7.14 -6.90 -23.33
CA ALA A 63 -7.84 -6.61 -22.08
C ALA A 63 -6.84 -6.39 -20.95
N GLY A 64 -7.06 -5.36 -20.15
CA GLY A 64 -6.18 -5.07 -19.02
C GLY A 64 -6.57 -3.83 -18.24
N ILE A 65 -5.72 -3.47 -17.28
CA ILE A 65 -5.90 -2.32 -16.40
C ILE A 65 -4.64 -1.48 -16.48
N GLY A 66 -4.72 -0.31 -17.12
CA GLY A 66 -3.61 0.64 -17.21
C GLY A 66 -3.54 1.53 -15.97
N THR A 67 -2.32 1.83 -15.54
CA THR A 67 -2.04 2.61 -14.34
C THR A 67 -0.69 3.30 -14.44
N HIS A 68 -0.37 4.10 -13.42
CA HIS A 68 0.91 4.77 -13.26
C HIS A 68 1.38 4.64 -11.82
N SER A 69 2.65 4.29 -11.59
CA SER A 69 3.18 4.24 -10.21
C SER A 69 3.15 5.61 -9.52
N VAL A 70 3.10 5.66 -8.18
CA VAL A 70 2.72 4.55 -7.30
C VAL A 70 1.21 4.28 -7.43
N SER A 71 0.82 3.02 -7.59
CA SER A 71 -0.60 2.66 -7.72
C SER A 71 -1.05 1.49 -6.87
N ILE A 72 -2.32 1.55 -6.45
CA ILE A 72 -3.04 0.51 -5.69
C ILE A 72 -4.39 0.33 -6.35
N ILE A 73 -4.74 -0.91 -6.68
CA ILE A 73 -6.00 -1.28 -7.32
C ILE A 73 -6.57 -2.45 -6.51
N GLU A 74 -7.72 -2.23 -5.88
CA GLU A 74 -8.32 -3.17 -4.94
C GLU A 74 -9.60 -3.76 -5.54
N PHE A 75 -9.72 -5.07 -5.53
CA PHE A 75 -10.92 -5.80 -5.93
C PHE A 75 -11.45 -6.62 -4.76
N ASP A 76 -12.76 -6.67 -4.60
CA ASP A 76 -13.37 -7.67 -3.73
C ASP A 76 -13.32 -9.04 -4.43
N VAL A 77 -12.67 -10.00 -3.78
CA VAL A 77 -12.53 -11.38 -4.26
C VAL A 77 -13.64 -12.24 -3.65
N PRO A 78 -14.63 -12.71 -4.44
CA PRO A 78 -15.67 -13.58 -3.92
C PRO A 78 -15.12 -14.96 -3.55
N ALA A 79 -15.77 -15.63 -2.59
CA ALA A 79 -15.42 -17.00 -2.23
C ALA A 79 -15.52 -17.96 -3.44
N GLY A 80 -14.56 -18.89 -3.55
CA GLY A 80 -14.50 -19.89 -4.63
C GLY A 80 -13.47 -19.59 -5.74
N TYR A 81 -12.61 -18.60 -5.52
CA TYR A 81 -11.41 -18.33 -6.30
C TYR A 81 -10.20 -18.34 -5.37
N ASP A 82 -9.10 -18.99 -5.78
CA ASP A 82 -7.91 -19.20 -4.95
C ASP A 82 -6.60 -18.85 -5.67
N THR A 83 -6.67 -18.57 -6.98
CA THR A 83 -5.49 -18.32 -7.81
C THR A 83 -5.68 -17.01 -8.59
N PHE A 84 -4.70 -16.12 -8.52
CA PHE A 84 -4.62 -14.92 -9.37
C PHE A 84 -3.56 -15.09 -10.45
N ARG A 85 -3.86 -14.66 -11.69
CA ARG A 85 -2.92 -14.65 -12.81
C ARG A 85 -3.06 -13.37 -13.63
N ALA A 86 -1.94 -12.73 -13.93
CA ALA A 86 -1.85 -11.58 -14.82
C ALA A 86 -0.45 -11.49 -15.45
N ARG A 87 -0.27 -10.61 -16.43
CA ARG A 87 1.06 -10.19 -16.91
C ARG A 87 1.22 -8.69 -16.67
N GLY A 88 2.35 -8.28 -16.09
CA GLY A 88 2.74 -6.88 -16.03
C GLY A 88 3.43 -6.46 -17.33
N VAL A 89 3.06 -5.32 -17.88
CA VAL A 89 3.68 -4.76 -19.09
C VAL A 89 3.88 -3.26 -18.97
N MET A 90 4.99 -2.77 -19.51
CA MET A 90 5.19 -1.33 -19.71
C MET A 90 4.30 -0.86 -20.87
N THR A 91 3.75 0.35 -20.76
CA THR A 91 2.91 0.95 -21.82
C THR A 91 3.64 2.11 -22.50
N SER A 92 3.11 2.61 -23.61
CA SER A 92 3.81 3.62 -24.43
C SER A 92 4.20 4.89 -23.67
N GLY A 93 3.44 5.29 -22.64
CA GLY A 93 3.78 6.46 -21.83
C GLY A 93 5.06 6.29 -21.00
N ASN A 94 5.62 5.08 -20.93
CA ASN A 94 6.89 4.84 -20.24
C ASN A 94 8.10 5.37 -20.99
N GLU A 95 8.01 5.50 -22.31
CA GLU A 95 9.10 6.00 -23.17
C GLU A 95 10.46 5.27 -22.99
N GLY A 96 10.47 4.07 -22.39
CA GLY A 96 11.68 3.33 -22.04
C GLY A 96 12.50 3.92 -20.89
N LYS A 97 11.90 4.81 -20.08
CA LYS A 97 12.60 5.58 -19.03
C LYS A 97 12.23 5.21 -17.61
N GLY A 98 10.97 4.82 -17.37
CA GLY A 98 10.47 4.51 -16.03
C GLY A 98 10.74 3.07 -15.59
N SER A 99 10.67 2.84 -14.30
CA SER A 99 10.98 1.59 -13.61
C SER A 99 9.82 1.21 -12.69
N VAL A 100 9.46 -0.08 -12.64
CA VAL A 100 8.22 -0.47 -11.95
C VAL A 100 8.35 -1.81 -11.24
N GLU A 101 7.67 -1.92 -10.10
CA GLU A 101 7.49 -3.19 -9.40
C GLU A 101 6.00 -3.58 -9.37
N PHE A 102 5.73 -4.83 -9.75
CA PHE A 102 4.40 -5.42 -9.68
C PHE A 102 4.28 -6.29 -8.43
N ALA A 103 3.35 -5.94 -7.55
CA ALA A 103 3.04 -6.69 -6.34
C ALA A 103 1.56 -7.06 -6.30
N VAL A 104 1.26 -8.24 -5.76
CA VAL A 104 -0.10 -8.73 -5.50
C VAL A 104 -0.23 -8.98 -4.02
N LEU A 105 -1.26 -8.41 -3.39
CA LEU A 105 -1.55 -8.56 -1.97
C LEU A 105 -2.91 -9.23 -1.82
N THR A 106 -3.00 -10.27 -0.98
CA THR A 106 -4.22 -11.07 -0.75
C THR A 106 -5.01 -10.61 0.48
N GLU A 107 -4.35 -9.84 1.35
CA GLU A 107 -5.01 -9.00 2.34
C GLU A 107 -5.01 -7.57 1.80
N ALA A 108 -5.91 -6.72 2.29
CA ALA A 108 -5.90 -5.31 1.90
C ALA A 108 -4.46 -4.83 2.01
N ALA A 109 -3.93 -4.31 0.89
CA ALA A 109 -2.67 -3.59 0.93
C ALA A 109 -2.97 -2.39 1.80
N GLU A 110 -2.74 -2.51 3.12
CA GLU A 110 -2.83 -1.38 4.01
C GLU A 110 -1.93 -0.33 3.37
N GLY A 111 -2.59 0.72 2.84
CA GLY A 111 -2.14 1.46 1.67
C GLY A 111 -0.64 1.66 1.66
N GLY A 112 -0.01 1.27 0.54
CA GLY A 112 1.43 1.36 0.31
C GLY A 112 2.06 2.49 1.11
N ALA A 113 2.89 2.09 2.09
CA ALA A 113 3.74 2.94 2.94
C ALA A 113 3.35 4.43 3.00
N SER A 114 2.14 4.72 3.48
CA SER A 114 1.75 6.09 3.89
C SER A 114 0.68 6.12 5.00
N GLY A 115 0.41 4.98 5.63
CA GLY A 115 -0.46 4.92 6.81
C GLY A 115 0.35 5.08 8.09
N HIS A 116 -0.01 6.04 8.94
CA HIS A 116 0.41 5.99 10.33
C HIS A 116 -0.35 4.89 11.09
N ARG A 117 0.29 4.32 12.11
CA ARG A 117 -0.27 3.34 13.03
C ARG A 117 -0.02 3.81 14.45
N THR A 118 -1.08 3.76 15.24
CA THR A 118 -0.96 3.97 16.68
C THR A 118 -0.36 2.73 17.32
N VAL A 119 0.85 2.87 17.85
CA VAL A 119 1.51 1.87 18.69
C VAL A 119 1.30 2.28 20.14
N SER A 120 0.81 1.35 20.96
CA SER A 120 0.50 1.60 22.37
C SER A 120 1.17 0.56 23.25
N VAL A 121 1.72 1.01 24.39
CA VAL A 121 2.29 0.14 25.41
C VAL A 121 1.60 0.44 26.75
N PRO A 122 0.83 -0.50 27.30
CA PRO A 122 0.37 -0.43 28.68
C PRO A 122 1.56 -0.50 29.65
N PHE A 123 1.63 0.41 30.62
CA PHE A 123 2.73 0.42 31.59
C PHE A 123 2.75 -0.82 32.49
N ALA A 124 1.60 -1.45 32.70
CA ALA A 124 1.50 -2.71 33.42
C ALA A 124 2.27 -3.85 32.74
N GLU A 125 2.35 -3.87 31.40
CA GLU A 125 3.15 -4.85 30.65
C GLU A 125 4.66 -4.64 30.84
N LEU A 126 5.06 -3.42 31.20
CA LEU A 126 6.44 -3.08 31.58
C LEU A 126 6.70 -3.25 33.08
N GLY A 127 5.72 -3.72 33.86
CA GLY A 127 5.81 -3.82 35.32
C GLY A 127 5.84 -2.46 36.04
N ILE A 128 5.38 -1.40 35.39
CA ILE A 128 5.37 -0.03 35.92
C ILE A 128 3.96 0.35 36.35
N SER A 129 3.81 0.76 37.61
CA SER A 129 2.56 1.29 38.17
C SER A 129 2.64 2.80 38.41
N GLY A 130 1.49 3.47 38.40
CA GLY A 130 1.39 4.90 38.69
C GLY A 130 1.72 5.79 37.49
N SER A 131 2.04 7.05 37.76
CA SER A 131 2.39 8.01 36.71
C SER A 131 3.81 7.78 36.17
N VAL A 132 3.99 7.95 34.87
CA VAL A 132 5.25 7.74 34.15
C VAL A 132 5.62 9.00 33.39
N ARG A 133 6.84 9.49 33.55
CA ARG A 133 7.40 10.53 32.66
C ARG A 133 7.90 9.87 31.38
N VAL A 134 7.55 10.44 30.24
CA VAL A 134 7.99 9.95 28.93
C VAL A 134 8.80 11.03 28.23
N ARG A 135 9.95 10.65 27.67
CA ARG A 135 10.82 11.50 26.85
C ARG A 135 11.11 10.83 25.52
N ASP A 136 10.92 11.55 24.42
CA ASP A 136 11.41 11.16 23.10
C ASP A 136 12.93 11.38 23.05
N ILE A 137 13.70 10.30 22.94
CA ILE A 137 15.16 10.35 22.95
C ILE A 137 15.72 10.87 21.64
N TRP A 138 15.06 10.57 20.52
CA TRP A 138 15.51 11.02 19.21
C TRP A 138 15.23 12.51 19.00
N LYS A 139 14.05 12.99 19.41
CA LYS A 139 13.71 14.42 19.35
C LYS A 139 14.27 15.24 20.51
N LYS A 140 14.81 14.59 21.53
CA LYS A 140 15.29 15.21 22.78
C LYS A 140 14.20 16.06 23.45
N GLU A 141 12.97 15.54 23.46
CA GLU A 141 11.77 16.25 23.91
C GLU A 141 11.10 15.54 25.08
N ASP A 142 10.79 16.29 26.14
CA ASP A 142 10.01 15.76 27.27
C ASP A 142 8.52 15.80 26.90
N MET A 143 7.92 14.62 26.73
CA MET A 143 6.54 14.48 26.23
C MET A 143 5.48 14.63 27.33
N GLY A 144 5.92 14.63 28.60
CA GLY A 144 5.04 14.84 29.75
C GLY A 144 4.89 13.62 30.65
N VAL A 145 3.79 13.60 31.41
CA VAL A 145 3.46 12.56 32.40
C VAL A 145 2.19 11.85 31.96
N PHE A 146 2.25 10.53 31.92
CA PHE A 146 1.16 9.66 31.48
C PHE A 146 0.81 8.65 32.58
N ALA A 147 -0.37 8.04 32.49
CA ALA A 147 -0.80 6.95 33.37
C ALA A 147 -1.53 5.88 32.56
N GLY A 148 -1.45 4.62 32.99
CA GLY A 148 -2.05 3.48 32.29
C GLY A 148 -1.25 3.01 31.08
N SER A 149 -1.09 3.85 30.07
CA SER A 149 -0.34 3.54 28.84
C SER A 149 0.34 4.76 28.24
N PHE A 150 1.23 4.50 27.28
CA PHE A 150 1.74 5.50 26.35
C PHE A 150 1.49 5.05 24.92
N SER A 151 1.01 5.97 24.07
CA SER A 151 0.71 5.68 22.67
C SER A 151 1.32 6.73 21.75
N GLN A 152 1.81 6.29 20.60
CA GLN A 152 2.30 7.16 19.54
C GLN A 152 1.81 6.73 18.18
N ASP A 153 1.46 7.73 17.38
CA ASP A 153 1.12 7.56 15.98
C ASP A 153 2.41 7.61 15.16
N LEU A 154 2.83 6.46 14.63
CA LEU A 154 4.09 6.29 13.91
C LEU A 154 3.81 5.94 12.44
N PRO A 155 4.60 6.43 11.48
CA PRO A 155 4.46 6.00 10.10
C PRO A 155 4.67 4.48 9.97
N ALA A 156 4.06 3.85 8.96
CA ALA A 156 4.34 2.45 8.62
C ALA A 156 5.85 2.22 8.46
N HIS A 157 6.38 1.14 9.07
CA HIS A 157 7.82 0.85 9.20
C HIS A 157 8.65 1.92 9.94
N GLY A 158 8.01 2.94 10.50
CA GLY A 158 8.62 3.87 11.43
C GLY A 158 8.85 3.24 12.80
N ALA A 159 9.82 3.80 13.51
CA ALA A 159 10.10 3.47 14.90
C ALA A 159 10.14 4.76 15.73
N GLY A 160 10.11 4.60 17.05
CA GLY A 160 10.38 5.66 18.00
C GLY A 160 11.18 5.11 19.17
N LEU A 161 12.05 5.93 19.75
CA LEU A 161 12.83 5.58 20.95
C LEU A 161 12.43 6.47 22.12
N TYR A 162 11.77 5.87 23.10
CA TYR A 162 11.23 6.58 24.25
C TYR A 162 11.90 6.09 25.54
N ARG A 163 12.27 7.03 26.41
CA ARG A 163 12.62 6.72 27.80
C ARG A 163 11.37 6.89 28.65
N VAL A 164 11.00 5.81 29.31
CA VAL A 164 9.96 5.79 30.35
C VAL A 164 10.62 5.84 31.72
N SER A 165 10.12 6.70 32.61
CA SER A 165 10.66 6.85 33.97
C SER A 165 9.51 6.94 34.97
N PRO A 166 9.34 5.95 35.87
CA PRO A 166 8.33 6.02 36.91
C PRO A 166 8.45 7.32 37.69
N LYS A 167 7.32 7.98 37.94
CA LYS A 167 7.24 9.12 38.85
C LYS A 167 6.71 8.59 40.18
N PRO A 168 7.54 8.55 41.23
CA PRO A 168 7.06 8.17 42.56
C PRO A 168 5.87 9.07 42.94
N SER A 169 4.81 8.47 43.45
CA SER A 169 3.76 9.20 44.15
C SER A 169 4.41 9.89 45.35
N ARG A 170 4.26 11.21 45.43
CA ARG A 170 4.52 11.94 46.68
C ARG A 170 3.42 11.64 47.68
#